data_AF-A0A2Z6N837-F1
#
_entry.id   AF-A0A2Z6N837-F1
#
_cell.length_a   1.000
_cell.length_b   1.000
_cell.length_c   1.000
_cell.angle_alpha   90.00
_cell.angle_beta   90.00
_cell.angle_gamma   90.00
#
_symmetry.space_group_name_H-M   'P 1'
#
loop_
_entity.id
_entity.type
_entity.pdbx_description
1 polymer ?
#
loop_
_entity_poly.entity_id
_entity_poly.type
_entity_poly.pdbx_seq_one_letter_code
_entity_poly.pdbx_strand_id
1 'polypeptide(L)'
;MDTVCGVPNTPEFKEKIRKAKEKVANNCHPHKLSRGGYEFLTETLIAEKSLLREYNDRDPSPPPRHESWKRARQTKDGSYASTATQVVAEKIDSLVEETEKGNFVPKGRDDILTNALGKVEHEQELKREVVNQ
;
A
#
# COMPACT_ATOMS: atom_id res chain seq x y z
N MET A 1 -2.26 1.97 -46.22
CA MET A 1 -3.60 1.78 -45.64
C MET A 1 -3.47 0.60 -44.67
N ASP A 2 -3.35 0.70 -43.35
CA ASP A 2 -3.57 1.79 -42.40
C ASP A 2 -2.68 1.54 -41.17
N THR A 3 -1.74 2.43 -40.89
CA THR A 3 -1.09 2.49 -39.57
C THR A 3 -1.46 3.83 -38.95
N VAL A 4 -2.73 3.95 -38.58
CA VAL A 4 -3.17 4.89 -37.55
C VAL A 4 -2.77 4.30 -36.21
N CYS A 5 -2.32 5.16 -35.28
CA CYS A 5 -2.10 4.86 -33.87
C CYS A 5 -3.21 3.94 -33.31
N GLY A 6 -2.96 2.63 -33.33
CA GLY A 6 -4.02 1.63 -33.24
C GLY A 6 -3.48 0.35 -32.63
N VAL A 7 -4.07 -0.01 -31.50
CA VAL A 7 -3.80 -1.24 -30.77
C VAL A 7 -3.96 -2.44 -31.71
N PRO A 8 -2.96 -3.34 -31.85
CA PRO A 8 -3.02 -4.47 -32.78
C PRO A 8 -4.29 -5.34 -32.54
N ASN A 9 -5.10 -5.55 -33.58
CA ASN A 9 -6.39 -6.26 -33.49
C ASN A 9 -6.26 -7.79 -33.67
N THR A 10 -5.09 -8.37 -33.39
CA THR A 10 -4.88 -9.82 -33.52
C THR A 10 -5.54 -10.58 -32.36
N PRO A 11 -6.03 -11.81 -32.57
CA PRO A 11 -6.67 -12.60 -31.50
C PRO A 11 -5.73 -12.88 -30.33
N GLU A 12 -4.45 -13.10 -30.61
CA GLU A 12 -3.40 -13.28 -29.60
C GLU A 12 -3.24 -12.04 -28.71
N PHE A 13 -3.29 -10.85 -29.31
CA PHE A 13 -3.18 -9.59 -28.59
C PHE A 13 -4.42 -9.34 -27.70
N LYS A 14 -5.62 -9.68 -28.18
CA LYS A 14 -6.85 -9.62 -27.38
C LYS A 14 -6.80 -10.54 -26.17
N GLU A 15 -6.32 -11.76 -26.36
CA GLU A 15 -6.16 -12.74 -25.27
C GLU A 15 -5.14 -12.27 -24.23
N LYS A 16 -4.03 -11.64 -24.67
CA LYS A 16 -3.06 -11.02 -23.78
C LYS A 16 -3.67 -9.90 -22.94
N ILE A 17 -4.50 -9.02 -23.55
CA ILE A 17 -5.22 -7.98 -22.81
C ILE A 17 -6.19 -8.59 -21.80
N ARG A 18 -6.95 -9.61 -22.19
CA ARG A 18 -7.93 -10.27 -21.30
C ARG A 18 -7.24 -10.79 -20.04
N LYS A 19 -6.16 -11.55 -20.19
CA LYS A 19 -5.36 -12.05 -19.06
C LYS A 19 -4.79 -10.93 -18.19
N ALA A 20 -4.34 -9.82 -18.79
CA ALA A 20 -3.86 -8.67 -18.04
C ALA A 20 -4.98 -8.01 -17.21
N LYS A 21 -6.17 -7.86 -17.79
CA LYS A 21 -7.35 -7.31 -17.09
C LYS A 21 -7.80 -8.21 -15.94
N GLU A 22 -7.78 -9.53 -16.12
CA GLU A 22 -8.10 -10.50 -15.06
C GLU A 22 -7.13 -10.41 -13.88
N LYS A 23 -5.83 -10.29 -14.16
CA LYS A 23 -4.82 -10.08 -13.10
C LYS A 23 -5.06 -8.79 -12.32
N VAL A 24 -5.45 -7.72 -13.00
CA VAL A 24 -5.76 -6.43 -12.35
C VAL A 24 -7.05 -6.56 -11.53
N ALA A 25 -8.07 -7.23 -12.05
CA ALA A 25 -9.34 -7.45 -11.35
C ALA A 25 -9.16 -8.28 -10.06
N ASN A 26 -8.24 -9.23 -10.07
CA ASN A 26 -7.93 -10.06 -8.89
C ASN A 26 -7.05 -9.34 -7.84
N ASN A 27 -6.64 -8.09 -8.09
CA ASN A 27 -5.85 -7.33 -7.12
C ASN A 27 -6.76 -6.78 -6.00
N CYS A 28 -6.60 -7.31 -4.79
CA CYS A 28 -7.33 -6.88 -3.59
C CYS A 28 -7.00 -5.43 -3.15
N HIS A 29 -5.77 -4.98 -3.45
CA HIS A 29 -5.23 -3.70 -3.00
C HIS A 29 -4.69 -2.87 -4.18
N PRO A 30 -5.55 -2.41 -5.10
CA PRO A 30 -5.13 -1.62 -6.25
C PRO A 30 -4.62 -0.24 -5.78
N HIS A 31 -3.41 0.15 -6.20
CA HIS A 31 -2.90 1.50 -5.99
C HIS A 31 -3.52 2.48 -7.01
N LYS A 32 -3.46 3.77 -6.69
CA LYS A 32 -4.04 4.88 -7.48
C LYS A 32 -2.97 5.83 -8.06
N LEU A 33 -1.72 5.38 -8.08
CA LEU A 33 -0.61 6.13 -8.65
C LEU A 33 -0.72 6.20 -10.18
N SER A 34 -0.42 7.37 -10.73
CA SER A 34 -0.35 7.61 -12.17
C SER A 34 1.07 7.37 -12.68
N ARG A 35 1.44 7.98 -13.82
CA ARG A 35 2.74 7.81 -14.49
C ARG A 35 3.95 8.13 -13.62
N GLY A 36 3.81 9.02 -12.62
CA GLY A 36 4.89 9.36 -11.68
C GLY A 36 5.20 8.30 -10.62
N GLY A 37 4.32 7.31 -10.43
CA GLY A 37 4.58 6.18 -9.53
C GLY A 37 4.93 6.59 -8.09
N TYR A 38 5.82 5.81 -7.48
CA TYR A 38 6.28 6.01 -6.10
C TYR A 38 7.32 7.11 -5.94
N GLU A 39 8.05 7.44 -7.00
CA GLU A 39 9.03 8.52 -7.01
C GLU A 39 8.32 9.86 -6.76
N PHE A 40 7.32 10.18 -7.60
CA PHE A 40 6.52 11.39 -7.45
C PHE A 40 5.75 11.44 -6.11
N LEU A 41 5.27 10.29 -5.65
CA LEU A 41 4.61 10.18 -4.34
C LEU A 41 5.56 10.55 -3.20
N THR A 42 6.79 10.02 -3.26
CA THR A 42 7.82 10.25 -2.23
C THR A 42 8.20 11.72 -2.16
N GLU A 43 8.45 12.35 -3.31
CA GLU A 43 8.72 13.79 -3.40
C GLU A 43 7.57 14.62 -2.83
N THR A 44 6.33 14.26 -3.15
CA THR A 44 5.13 14.95 -2.64
C THR A 44 5.05 14.85 -1.11
N LEU A 45 5.23 13.65 -0.55
CA LEU A 45 5.19 13.44 0.91
C LEU A 45 6.31 14.20 1.63
N ILE A 46 7.52 14.20 1.08
CA ILE A 46 8.64 14.97 1.62
C ILE A 46 8.32 16.47 1.61
N ALA A 47 7.80 17.00 0.50
CA ALA A 47 7.43 18.40 0.40
C ALA A 47 6.32 18.77 1.40
N GLU A 48 5.30 17.93 1.56
CA GLU A 48 4.23 18.12 2.54
C GLU A 48 4.77 18.17 3.98
N LYS A 49 5.64 17.23 4.38
CA LYS A 49 6.24 17.22 5.72
C LYS A 49 7.17 18.41 5.96
N SER A 50 7.94 18.82 4.95
CA SER A 50 8.77 20.03 5.02
C SER A 50 7.95 21.30 5.22
N LEU A 51 6.79 21.42 4.57
CA LEU A 51 5.87 22.54 4.78
C LEU A 51 5.27 22.57 6.19
N LEU A 52 5.01 21.39 6.77
CA LEU A 52 4.53 21.25 8.14
C LEU A 52 5.61 21.52 9.21
N ARG A 53 6.86 21.84 8.81
CA ARG A 53 8.02 21.99 9.71
C ARG A 53 8.28 20.76 10.61
N GLU A 54 7.78 19.58 10.23
CA GLU A 54 8.13 18.34 10.92
C GLU A 54 9.61 18.01 10.73
N TYR A 55 10.21 18.45 9.61
CA TYR A 55 11.64 18.35 9.35
C TYR A 55 12.27 19.75 9.30
N ASN A 56 13.27 20.00 10.16
CA ASN A 56 14.24 21.09 9.98
C ASN A 56 15.51 20.62 9.26
N ASP A 57 15.52 19.38 8.75
CA ASP A 57 16.67 18.78 8.10
C ASP A 57 16.87 19.29 6.67
N ARG A 58 18.14 19.52 6.31
CA ARG A 58 18.51 19.90 4.94
C ARG A 58 18.37 18.74 3.95
N ASP A 59 18.32 17.51 4.45
CA ASP A 59 18.17 16.28 3.67
C ASP A 59 17.09 15.39 4.34
N PRO A 60 15.81 15.61 3.99
CA PRO A 60 14.71 14.87 4.61
C PRO A 60 14.80 13.39 4.24
N SER A 61 14.76 12.53 5.26
CA SER A 61 14.69 11.09 5.05
C SER A 61 13.42 10.70 4.28
N PRO A 62 13.48 9.70 3.38
CA PRO A 62 12.30 9.23 2.67
C PRO A 62 11.19 8.77 3.64
N PRO A 63 9.90 8.93 3.27
CA PRO A 63 8.78 8.49 4.09
C PRO A 63 8.85 6.99 4.37
N PRO A 64 8.44 6.53 5.57
CA PRO A 64 8.29 5.12 5.87
C PRO A 64 7.47 4.36 4.81
N ARG A 65 7.85 3.11 4.57
CA ARG A 65 7.22 2.24 3.55
C ARG A 65 5.71 2.08 3.77
N HIS A 66 5.27 1.96 5.02
CA HIS A 66 3.85 1.79 5.37
C HIS A 66 3.03 3.06 5.06
N GLU A 67 3.58 4.26 5.29
CA GLU A 67 2.96 5.54 4.90
C GLU A 67 2.81 5.62 3.38
N SER A 68 3.89 5.33 2.65
CA SER A 68 3.88 5.30 1.18
C SER A 68 2.83 4.31 0.65
N TRP A 69 2.67 3.15 1.28
CA TRP A 69 1.67 2.16 0.88
C TRP A 69 0.24 2.65 1.12
N LYS A 70 -0.04 3.29 2.27
CA LYS A 70 -1.34 3.89 2.59
C LYS A 70 -1.68 5.00 1.59
N ARG A 71 -0.78 5.98 1.42
CA ARG A 71 -1.00 7.14 0.55
C ARG A 71 -1.21 6.74 -0.91
N ALA A 72 -0.46 5.73 -1.40
CA ALA A 72 -0.63 5.21 -2.76
C ALA A 72 -2.02 4.60 -3.03
N ARG A 73 -2.80 4.29 -1.99
CA ARG A 73 -4.12 3.63 -2.08
C ARG A 73 -5.28 4.51 -1.62
N GLN A 74 -4.99 5.67 -1.05
CA GLN A 74 -5.99 6.65 -0.70
C GLN A 74 -6.57 7.33 -1.95
N THR A 75 -7.86 7.64 -1.90
CA THR A 75 -8.53 8.51 -2.85
C THR A 75 -8.20 9.98 -2.52
N LYS A 76 -8.63 10.89 -3.39
CA LYS A 76 -8.48 12.34 -3.14
C LYS A 76 -9.23 12.79 -1.88
N ASP A 77 -10.28 12.07 -1.50
CA ASP A 77 -11.09 12.34 -0.32
C ASP A 77 -10.50 11.69 0.95
N GLY A 78 -9.36 11.01 0.84
CA GLY A 78 -8.72 10.29 1.94
C GLY A 78 -9.31 8.90 2.25
N SER A 79 -10.36 8.49 1.53
CA SER A 79 -10.99 7.17 1.67
C SER A 79 -10.25 6.07 0.91
N TYR A 80 -10.65 4.82 1.11
CA TYR A 80 -10.10 3.65 0.40
C TYR A 80 -11.14 3.04 -0.55
N ALA A 81 -10.69 2.61 -1.71
CA ALA A 81 -11.57 2.02 -2.73
C ALA A 81 -12.02 0.57 -2.42
N SER A 82 -11.34 -0.11 -1.50
CA SER A 82 -11.59 -1.50 -1.14
C SER A 82 -11.61 -1.63 0.37
N THR A 83 -12.64 -2.26 0.92
CA THR A 83 -12.76 -2.54 2.35
C THR A 83 -11.56 -3.32 2.88
N ALA A 84 -11.02 -4.27 2.10
CA ALA A 84 -9.82 -5.00 2.48
C ALA A 84 -8.60 -4.09 2.61
N THR A 85 -8.49 -3.07 1.75
CA THR A 85 -7.43 -2.06 1.85
C THR A 85 -7.60 -1.17 3.07
N GLN A 86 -8.85 -0.81 3.38
CA GLN A 86 -9.17 -0.03 4.57
C GLN A 86 -8.77 -0.78 5.85
N VAL A 87 -9.11 -2.05 5.98
CA VAL A 87 -8.74 -2.89 7.14
C VAL A 87 -7.23 -2.96 7.32
N VAL A 88 -6.46 -3.09 6.23
CA VAL A 88 -4.99 -3.07 6.31
C VAL A 88 -4.48 -1.70 6.73
N ALA A 89 -5.08 -0.60 6.25
CA ALA A 89 -4.69 0.74 6.64
C ALA A 89 -4.95 1.01 8.14
N GLU A 90 -6.09 0.58 8.67
CA GLU A 90 -6.40 0.66 10.10
C GLU A 90 -5.41 -0.16 10.93
N LYS A 91 -5.06 -1.37 10.48
CA LYS A 91 -4.04 -2.20 11.14
C LYS A 91 -2.64 -1.57 11.12
N ILE A 92 -2.29 -0.87 10.03
CA ILE A 92 -1.04 -0.09 9.97
C ILE A 92 -1.05 0.97 11.07
N ASP A 93 -2.14 1.71 11.23
CA ASP A 93 -2.24 2.77 12.24
C ASP A 93 -2.09 2.21 13.67
N SER A 94 -2.76 1.09 13.97
CA SER A 94 -2.58 0.41 15.26
C SER A 94 -1.12 0.00 15.52
N LEU A 95 -0.45 -0.57 14.51
CA LEU A 95 0.95 -0.99 14.64
C LEU A 95 1.92 0.20 14.77
N VAL A 96 1.64 1.32 14.12
CA VAL A 96 2.42 2.56 14.29
C VAL A 96 2.30 3.04 15.73
N GLU A 97 1.09 3.12 16.29
CA GLU A 97 0.88 3.49 17.69
C GLU A 97 1.57 2.54 18.67
N GLU A 98 1.54 1.22 18.41
CA GLU A 98 2.27 0.24 19.21
C GLU A 98 3.78 0.40 19.12
N THR A 99 4.29 0.83 17.96
CA THR A 99 5.72 1.14 17.77
C THR A 99 6.12 2.36 18.58
N GLU A 100 5.32 3.42 18.55
CA GLU A 100 5.54 4.65 19.32
C GLU A 100 5.52 4.39 20.83
N LYS A 101 4.65 3.48 21.29
CA LYS A 101 4.60 3.02 22.70
C LYS A 101 5.76 2.08 23.07
N GLY A 102 6.54 1.61 22.09
CA GLY A 102 7.64 0.66 22.28
C GLY A 102 7.21 -0.81 22.42
N ASN A 103 5.93 -1.12 22.18
CA ASN A 103 5.40 -2.48 22.24
C ASN A 103 5.73 -3.30 20.98
N PHE A 104 5.87 -2.62 19.84
CA PHE A 104 6.27 -3.23 18.58
C PHE A 104 7.60 -2.66 18.12
N VAL A 105 8.53 -3.54 17.71
CA VAL A 105 9.83 -3.12 17.18
C VAL A 105 10.00 -3.77 15.80
N PRO A 106 9.85 -3.00 14.70
CA PRO A 106 10.02 -3.54 13.35
C PRO A 106 11.46 -4.03 13.15
N LYS A 107 11.62 -5.26 12.66
CA LYS A 107 12.95 -5.85 12.40
C LYS A 107 13.02 -6.47 11.02
N GLY A 108 13.91 -5.92 10.18
CA GLY A 108 14.18 -6.48 8.85
C GLY A 108 12.92 -6.58 7.98
N ARG A 109 12.47 -7.81 7.70
CA ARG A 109 11.28 -8.09 6.88
C ARG A 109 9.98 -8.11 7.70
N ASP A 110 10.09 -8.20 9.02
CA ASP A 110 8.96 -8.14 9.94
C ASP A 110 8.68 -6.67 10.28
N ASP A 111 8.39 -5.89 9.24
CA ASP A 111 8.03 -4.49 9.34
C ASP A 111 6.51 -4.31 9.52
N ILE A 112 6.10 -3.09 9.84
CA ILE A 112 4.70 -2.71 10.09
C ILE A 112 3.80 -3.15 8.92
N LEU A 113 4.21 -2.87 7.69
CA LEU A 113 3.40 -3.18 6.50
C LEU A 113 3.28 -4.69 6.27
N THR A 114 4.34 -5.46 6.49
CA THR A 114 4.30 -6.92 6.31
C THR A 114 3.39 -7.58 7.34
N ASN A 115 3.46 -7.12 8.60
CA ASN A 115 2.54 -7.55 9.66
C ASN A 115 1.08 -7.15 9.36
N ALA A 116 0.87 -5.94 8.84
CA ALA A 116 -0.47 -5.47 8.48
C ALA A 116 -1.09 -6.27 7.32
N LEU A 117 -0.32 -6.56 6.27
CA LEU A 117 -0.78 -7.35 5.12
C LEU A 117 -1.07 -8.81 5.47
N GLY A 118 -0.46 -9.33 6.53
CA GLY A 118 -0.79 -10.63 7.09
C GLY A 118 -0.68 -11.76 6.06
N LYS A 119 0.53 -12.20 5.74
CA LYS A 119 0.67 -13.59 5.26
C LYS A 119 0.45 -14.50 6.46
N VAL A 120 -0.80 -14.88 6.67
CA VAL A 120 -1.19 -15.96 7.59
C VAL A 120 -0.69 -17.28 7.00
N GLU A 121 0.60 -17.56 7.10
CA GLU A 121 1.12 -18.91 6.83
C GLU A 121 1.60 -19.61 8.10
N HIS A 122 1.79 -18.93 9.25
CA HIS A 122 2.35 -19.59 10.44
C HIS A 122 1.91 -19.03 11.80
N GLU A 123 0.64 -18.67 12.00
CA GLU A 123 0.15 -18.46 13.38
C GLU A 123 -1.28 -18.97 13.51
N GLN A 124 -1.37 -20.29 13.72
CA GLN A 124 -2.55 -20.88 14.32
C GLN A 124 -2.73 -20.28 15.72
N GLU A 125 -3.66 -19.35 15.81
CA GLU A 125 -4.71 -19.41 16.82
C GLU A 125 -4.25 -19.65 18.27
N LEU A 126 -3.45 -18.74 18.80
CA LEU A 126 -3.40 -18.44 20.25
C LEU A 126 -4.68 -17.70 20.67
N LYS A 127 -5.85 -18.24 20.33
CA LYS A 127 -7.17 -17.84 20.85
C LYS A 127 -7.91 -19.02 21.48
N ARG A 128 -7.21 -19.79 22.33
CA ARG A 128 -7.84 -20.73 23.27
C ARG A 128 -7.38 -20.46 24.70
N GLU A 129 -7.66 -19.26 25.17
CA GLU A 129 -7.71 -18.82 26.56
C GLU A 129 -8.30 -17.42 26.43
N VAL A 130 -9.63 -17.24 26.38
CA VAL A 130 -10.48 -17.10 27.56
C VAL A 130 -11.88 -17.58 27.19
N VAL A 131 -12.18 -18.87 27.40
CA VAL A 131 -13.56 -19.29 27.67
C VAL A 131 -13.77 -18.99 29.16
N ASN A 132 -14.60 -17.99 29.40
CA ASN A 132 -14.93 -17.46 30.71
C ASN A 132 -15.41 -18.56 31.67
N GLN A 133 -14.83 -18.43 32.87
CA GLN A 133 -15.38 -18.68 34.21
C GLN A 133 -16.91 -18.70 34.33
#